data_AF-A0A960MI48-F1
#
_entry.id   AF-A0A960MI48-F1
#
_cell.length_a   1.000
_cell.length_b   1.000
_cell.length_c   1.000
_cell.angle_alpha   90.00
_cell.angle_beta   90.00
_cell.angle_gamma   90.00
#
_symmetry.space_group_name_H-M   'P 1'
#
loop_
_entity.id
_entity.type
_entity.pdbx_description
1 polymer ?
#
loop_
_entity_poly.entity_id
_entity_poly.type
_entity_poly.pdbx_seq_one_letter_code
_entity_poly.pdbx_strand_id
1 'polypeptide(L)'
;MNRYWLLILFLSASCFGEGWEEFNPFQRQLSKEYVTKKIRHFLQGSKEIENYFEIQEHALILFASPEDKKKGIAEYQLFFGDAPSFEQKKSLKTLSHAKIAIDPGHFGGKFAPLEERYVEMEHNGHLLRFDEGTLSFLTALHLKALLEGEG
;
A
#
# COMPACT_ATOMS: atom_id res chain seq x y z
N MET A 1 -27.16 -28.03 38.94
CA MET A 1 -26.02 -28.93 39.19
C MET A 1 -25.85 -29.80 37.94
N ASN A 2 -24.96 -29.42 37.03
CA ASN A 2 -24.15 -30.34 36.24
C ASN A 2 -23.09 -29.52 35.49
N ARG A 3 -21.84 -29.83 35.85
CA ARG A 3 -20.58 -29.31 35.32
C ARG A 3 -20.18 -30.20 34.12
N TYR A 4 -19.13 -29.79 33.40
CA TYR A 4 -18.56 -30.42 32.18
C TYR A 4 -19.40 -30.08 30.93
N TRP A 5 -18.95 -29.24 29.98
CA TRP A 5 -17.66 -29.24 29.30
C TRP A 5 -17.13 -27.83 29.03
N LEU A 6 -16.04 -27.50 29.71
CA LEU A 6 -15.01 -26.59 29.21
C LEU A 6 -14.15 -27.43 28.26
N LEU A 7 -14.14 -27.14 26.96
CA LEU A 7 -13.02 -27.51 26.11
C LEU A 7 -13.01 -26.69 24.81
N ILE A 8 -12.13 -25.69 24.84
CA ILE A 8 -11.17 -25.32 23.80
C ILE A 8 -11.75 -25.13 22.39
N LEU A 9 -11.87 -23.85 22.01
CA LEU A 9 -11.44 -23.36 20.71
C LEU A 9 -10.96 -21.92 20.88
N PHE A 10 -9.86 -21.76 21.63
CA PHE A 10 -8.92 -20.68 21.35
C PHE A 10 -8.21 -21.07 20.05
N LEU A 11 -8.90 -20.88 18.91
CA LEU A 11 -8.19 -20.78 17.65
C LEU A 11 -7.57 -19.39 17.66
N SER A 12 -6.32 -19.35 18.11
CA SER A 12 -5.40 -18.28 17.87
C SER A 12 -5.46 -17.89 16.39
N ALA A 13 -6.23 -16.86 16.06
CA ALA A 13 -6.02 -16.05 14.87
C ALA A 13 -4.76 -15.21 15.13
N SER A 14 -3.64 -15.90 15.27
CA SER A 14 -2.31 -15.36 14.99
C SER A 14 -2.20 -15.25 13.48
N CYS A 15 -3.07 -14.46 12.85
CA CYS A 15 -2.70 -13.73 11.64
C CYS A 15 -1.82 -12.57 12.10
N PHE A 16 -0.66 -12.89 12.71
CA PHE A 16 0.47 -12.00 12.60
C PHE A 16 0.79 -12.05 11.11
N GLY A 17 0.28 -11.05 10.38
CA GLY A 17 0.68 -10.85 9.00
C GLY A 17 2.20 -10.91 8.96
N GLU A 18 2.74 -11.69 8.03
CA GLU A 18 4.17 -11.66 7.76
C GLU A 18 4.57 -10.19 7.66
N GLY A 19 5.42 -9.75 8.60
CA GLY A 19 5.75 -8.34 8.71
C GLY A 19 6.38 -7.88 7.40
N TRP A 20 5.90 -6.76 6.86
CA TRP A 20 6.48 -6.10 5.68
C TRP A 20 7.89 -5.54 5.94
N GLU A 21 8.51 -5.92 7.06
CA GLU A 21 9.84 -5.51 7.51
C GLU A 21 10.92 -5.77 6.45
N GLU A 22 10.75 -6.80 5.63
CA GLU A 22 11.63 -7.11 4.51
C GLU A 22 11.62 -6.06 3.39
N PHE A 23 10.57 -5.24 3.33
CA PHE A 23 10.47 -4.11 2.41
C PHE A 23 10.99 -2.79 3.02
N ASN A 24 11.28 -2.74 4.33
CA ASN A 24 11.85 -1.55 4.97
C ASN A 24 13.15 -1.03 4.32
N PRO A 25 14.05 -1.87 3.78
CA PRO A 25 15.22 -1.39 3.04
C PRO A 25 14.86 -0.52 1.83
N PHE A 26 13.67 -0.68 1.23
CA PHE A 26 13.21 0.17 0.13
C PHE A 26 12.65 1.52 0.61
N GLN A 27 12.23 1.64 1.88
CA GLN A 27 11.70 2.90 2.43
C GLN A 27 12.80 3.97 2.60
N ARG A 28 14.04 3.56 2.91
CA ARG A 28 15.20 4.44 3.10
C ARG A 28 15.84 4.94 1.80
N GLN A 29 15.11 4.94 0.70
CA GLN A 29 15.61 5.46 -0.58
C GLN A 29 15.34 6.96 -0.76
N LEU A 30 14.44 7.52 0.06
CA LEU A 30 14.00 8.90 -0.08
C LEU A 30 14.76 9.80 0.88
N SER A 31 15.33 10.88 0.35
CA SER A 31 15.93 11.93 1.18
C SER A 31 14.86 12.87 1.74
N LYS A 32 15.16 13.50 2.87
CA LYS A 32 14.30 14.52 3.49
C LYS A 32 13.98 15.65 2.52
N GLU A 33 14.96 16.11 1.76
CA GLU A 33 14.83 17.19 0.78
C GLU A 33 13.87 16.81 -0.34
N TYR A 34 13.99 15.58 -0.85
CA TYR A 34 13.09 15.07 -1.89
C TYR A 34 11.64 15.05 -1.41
N VAL A 35 11.40 14.46 -0.23
CA VAL A 35 10.05 14.34 0.35
C VAL A 35 9.47 15.72 0.66
N THR A 36 10.25 16.61 1.28
CA THR A 36 9.82 17.98 1.59
C THR A 36 9.44 18.75 0.32
N LYS A 37 10.21 18.60 -0.76
CA LYS A 37 9.90 19.23 -2.05
C LYS A 37 8.58 18.70 -2.63
N LYS A 38 8.32 17.39 -2.52
CA LYS A 38 7.08 16.75 -3.01
C LYS A 38 5.86 17.18 -2.20
N ILE A 39 5.95 17.18 -0.87
CA ILE A 39 4.90 17.69 0.02
C ILE A 39 4.57 19.13 -0.34
N ARG A 40 5.59 20.00 -0.44
CA ARG A 40 5.37 21.39 -0.84
C ARG A 40 4.70 21.47 -2.19
N HIS A 41 5.14 20.71 -3.18
CA HIS A 41 4.58 20.80 -4.53
C HIS A 41 3.13 20.32 -4.64
N PHE A 42 2.78 19.19 -3.99
CA PHE A 42 1.47 18.55 -4.18
C PHE A 42 0.45 18.91 -3.10
N LEU A 43 0.88 19.27 -1.90
CA LEU A 43 -0.01 19.55 -0.75
C LEU A 43 -0.14 21.07 -0.48
N GLN A 44 0.29 21.90 -1.44
CA GLN A 44 0.30 23.38 -1.38
C GLN A 44 -1.09 24.02 -1.20
N GLY A 45 -2.17 23.26 -1.42
CA GLY A 45 -3.54 23.79 -1.54
C GLY A 45 -4.33 23.98 -0.25
N SER A 46 -3.92 23.40 0.88
CA SER A 46 -4.64 23.56 2.15
C SER A 46 -3.70 23.58 3.35
N LYS A 47 -3.75 24.67 4.14
CA LYS A 47 -3.00 24.77 5.40
C LYS A 47 -3.42 23.70 6.42
N GLU A 48 -4.62 23.14 6.27
CA GLU A 48 -5.16 22.15 7.20
C GLU A 48 -4.39 20.83 7.13
N ILE A 49 -3.75 20.54 5.99
CA ILE A 49 -3.00 19.30 5.78
C ILE A 49 -1.75 19.21 6.66
N GLU A 50 -1.21 20.35 7.10
CA GLU A 50 -0.10 20.41 8.06
C GLU A 50 -0.47 19.80 9.41
N ASN A 51 -1.76 19.61 9.71
CA ASN A 51 -2.20 18.93 10.93
C ASN A 51 -2.10 17.40 10.86
N TYR A 52 -1.80 16.83 9.69
CA TYR A 52 -1.80 15.38 9.46
C TYR A 52 -0.40 14.80 9.25
N PHE A 53 0.64 15.63 9.25
CA PHE A 53 2.02 15.14 9.14
C PHE A 53 3.01 15.98 9.93
N GLU A 54 4.18 15.42 10.19
CA GLU A 54 5.34 16.10 10.75
C GLU A 54 6.61 15.63 10.06
N ILE A 55 7.44 16.57 9.60
CA ILE A 55 8.74 16.27 8.99
C ILE A 55 9.79 16.42 10.10
N GLN A 56 10.37 15.30 10.51
CA GLN A 56 11.48 15.26 11.46
C GLN A 56 12.82 15.14 10.73
N GLU A 57 13.90 14.97 11.47
CA GLU A 57 15.23 14.83 10.88
C GLU A 57 15.40 13.52 10.11
N HIS A 58 14.85 12.43 10.65
CA HIS A 58 15.06 11.07 10.15
C HIS A 58 13.81 10.42 9.56
N ALA A 59 12.64 11.08 9.62
CA ALA A 59 11.39 10.53 9.12
C ALA A 59 10.34 11.60 8.78
N LEU A 60 9.40 11.23 7.92
CA LEU A 60 8.08 11.84 7.80
C LEU A 60 7.09 11.01 8.62
N ILE A 61 6.44 11.65 9.59
CA ILE A 61 5.39 11.04 10.41
C ILE A 61 4.03 11.45 9.86
N LEU A 62 3.14 10.48 9.67
CA LEU A 62 1.74 10.69 9.28
C LEU A 62 0.82 10.34 10.45
N PHE A 63 -0.23 11.14 10.60
CA PHE A 63 -1.24 11.00 11.65
C PHE A 63 -2.61 10.77 11.01
N ALA A 64 -3.42 9.89 11.60
CA ALA A 64 -4.79 9.65 11.14
C ALA A 64 -5.71 10.86 11.37
N SER A 65 -5.42 11.67 12.40
CA SER A 65 -6.19 12.86 12.75
C SER A 65 -5.33 13.98 13.38
N PRO A 66 -5.79 15.25 13.38
CA PRO A 66 -5.16 16.33 14.13
C PRO A 66 -5.07 16.04 15.64
N GLU A 67 -6.03 15.30 16.19
CA GLU A 67 -6.06 14.87 17.59
C GLU A 67 -4.92 13.89 17.89
N ASP A 68 -4.68 12.95 16.99
CA ASP A 68 -3.58 11.97 17.14
C ASP A 68 -2.22 12.65 17.04
N LYS A 69 -2.08 13.64 16.15
CA LYS A 69 -0.90 14.51 16.13
C LYS A 69 -0.64 15.19 17.47
N LYS A 70 -1.68 15.78 18.09
CA LYS A 70 -1.55 16.41 19.43
C LYS A 70 -1.15 15.42 20.52
N LYS A 71 -1.53 14.14 20.38
CA LYS A 71 -1.19 13.05 21.31
C LYS A 71 0.13 12.36 20.98
N GLY A 72 0.74 12.64 19.83
CA GLY A 72 1.93 11.95 19.34
C GLY A 72 1.68 10.51 18.89
N ILE A 73 0.44 10.15 18.53
CA ILE A 73 0.07 8.80 18.09
C ILE A 73 0.23 8.73 16.57
N ALA A 74 1.39 8.23 16.11
CA ALA A 74 1.67 8.07 14.68
C ALA A 74 0.86 6.93 14.08
N GLU A 75 0.27 7.16 12.90
CA GLU A 75 -0.33 6.11 12.06
C GLU A 75 0.75 5.41 11.22
N TYR A 76 1.68 6.22 10.67
CA TYR A 76 2.73 5.71 9.80
C TYR A 76 4.00 6.57 9.92
N GLN A 77 5.15 5.93 9.73
CA GLN A 77 6.46 6.59 9.74
C GLN A 77 7.24 6.19 8.49
N LEU A 78 7.60 7.16 7.67
CA LEU A 78 8.47 6.98 6.51
C LEU A 78 9.87 7.46 6.86
N PHE A 79 10.79 6.53 7.11
CA PHE A 79 12.18 6.85 7.42
C PHE A 79 12.95 7.36 6.19
N PHE A 80 13.69 8.45 6.36
CA PHE A 80 14.58 8.96 5.32
C PHE A 80 15.86 8.13 5.24
N GLY A 81 16.51 8.16 4.08
CA GLY A 81 17.87 7.67 3.91
C GLY A 81 18.78 8.71 3.26
N ASP A 82 20.09 8.42 3.31
CA ASP A 82 21.14 9.37 2.95
C ASP A 82 21.22 9.68 1.45
N ALA A 83 20.68 8.79 0.60
CA ALA A 83 20.46 8.95 -0.83
C ALA A 83 19.81 7.66 -1.35
N PRO A 84 19.15 7.67 -2.53
CA PRO A 84 18.79 6.42 -3.17
C PRO A 84 20.06 5.67 -3.57
N SER A 85 20.42 4.66 -2.79
CA SER A 85 21.31 3.59 -3.25
C SER A 85 20.50 2.75 -4.23
N PHE A 86 20.43 3.21 -5.47
CA PHE A 86 20.15 2.35 -6.61
C PHE A 86 21.44 1.59 -6.94
N GLU A 87 21.99 0.85 -5.97
CA GLU A 87 22.92 -0.19 -6.33
C GLU A 87 22.14 -1.16 -7.21
N GLN A 88 22.43 -1.13 -8.52
CA GLN A 88 21.97 -2.13 -9.46
C GLN A 88 22.51 -3.48 -8.99
N LYS A 89 21.74 -4.16 -8.14
CA LYS A 89 22.01 -5.55 -7.81
C LYS A 89 22.05 -6.29 -9.14
N LYS A 90 23.13 -7.04 -9.37
CA LYS A 90 23.30 -7.89 -10.56
C LYS A 90 21.99 -8.63 -10.80
N SER A 91 21.46 -8.53 -12.02
CA SER A 91 20.17 -9.13 -12.34
C SER A 91 20.22 -10.61 -11.95
N LEU A 92 19.26 -11.03 -11.12
CA LEU A 92 19.04 -12.44 -10.90
C LEU A 92 18.72 -13.03 -12.29
N LYS A 93 19.43 -14.09 -12.69
CA LYS A 93 19.20 -14.75 -13.98
C LYS A 93 17.85 -15.48 -14.02
N THR A 94 17.21 -15.63 -12.86
CA THR A 94 15.96 -16.36 -12.62
C THR A 94 15.13 -15.58 -11.60
N LEU A 95 13.80 -15.74 -11.64
CA LEU A 95 12.92 -15.15 -10.62
C LEU A 95 12.90 -15.93 -9.30
N SER A 96 13.45 -17.15 -9.28
CA SER A 96 13.62 -17.97 -8.07
C SER A 96 14.12 -17.16 -6.87
N HIS A 97 13.30 -17.14 -5.80
CA HIS A 97 13.51 -16.41 -4.55
C HIS A 97 13.39 -14.88 -4.62
N ALA A 98 12.97 -14.32 -5.77
CA ALA A 98 12.63 -12.92 -5.87
C ALA A 98 11.34 -12.64 -5.07
N LYS A 99 11.32 -11.49 -4.41
CA LYS A 99 10.12 -10.97 -3.74
C LYS A 99 9.62 -9.80 -4.55
N ILE A 100 8.44 -9.97 -5.14
CA ILE A 100 7.84 -9.02 -6.06
C ILE A 100 6.55 -8.50 -5.45
N ALA A 101 6.50 -7.21 -5.16
CA ALA A 101 5.26 -6.53 -4.81
C ALA A 101 4.53 -6.14 -6.10
N ILE A 102 3.25 -6.51 -6.20
CA ILE A 102 2.36 -6.11 -7.30
C ILE A 102 1.26 -5.24 -6.67
N ASP A 103 1.15 -4.01 -7.14
CA ASP A 103 0.14 -3.06 -6.67
C ASP A 103 -0.92 -2.85 -7.76
N PRO A 104 -2.07 -3.54 -7.70
CA PRO A 104 -3.19 -3.24 -8.57
C PRO A 104 -3.79 -1.90 -8.15
N GLY A 105 -3.54 -0.88 -8.97
CA GLY A 105 -4.09 0.45 -8.72
C GLY A 105 -5.62 0.49 -8.82
N HIS A 106 -6.19 1.53 -8.21
CA HIS A 106 -7.60 1.93 -8.30
C HIS A 106 -8.62 1.01 -7.61
N PHE A 107 -9.76 1.60 -7.27
CA PHE A 107 -10.88 0.83 -6.71
C PHE A 107 -11.72 0.20 -7.81
N GLY A 108 -11.97 -1.11 -7.69
CA GLY A 108 -12.74 -1.88 -8.66
C GLY A 108 -14.21 -2.12 -8.29
N GLY A 109 -14.98 -2.59 -9.28
CA GLY A 109 -16.32 -3.15 -9.09
C GLY A 109 -17.32 -2.14 -8.55
N LYS A 110 -17.96 -2.46 -7.41
CA LYS A 110 -18.97 -1.57 -6.79
C LYS A 110 -18.39 -0.23 -6.30
N PHE A 111 -17.06 -0.15 -6.15
CA PHE A 111 -16.36 1.04 -5.69
C PHE A 111 -15.76 1.86 -6.83
N ALA A 112 -15.75 1.34 -8.07
CA ALA A 112 -15.28 2.08 -9.24
C ALA A 112 -15.93 3.48 -9.42
N PRO A 113 -17.22 3.71 -9.08
CA PRO A 113 -17.80 5.04 -9.15
C PRO A 113 -17.16 6.06 -8.21
N LEU A 114 -16.48 5.65 -7.13
CA LEU A 114 -15.81 6.57 -6.21
C LEU A 114 -14.63 7.30 -6.87
N GLU A 115 -14.01 6.68 -7.87
CA GLU A 115 -12.89 7.26 -8.63
C GLU A 115 -13.27 7.67 -10.05
N GLU A 116 -14.53 7.47 -10.45
CA GLU A 116 -15.06 7.78 -11.80
C GLU A 116 -14.25 7.11 -12.93
N ARG A 117 -13.61 5.97 -12.65
CA ARG A 117 -12.72 5.23 -13.58
C ARG A 117 -13.39 3.99 -14.15
N TYR A 118 -14.49 4.20 -14.87
CA TYR A 118 -15.25 3.12 -15.50
C TYR A 118 -15.79 3.53 -16.88
N VAL A 119 -16.07 2.53 -17.69
CA VAL A 119 -16.71 2.69 -18.99
C VAL A 119 -18.03 1.94 -18.97
N GLU A 120 -19.10 2.62 -19.36
CA GLU A 120 -20.40 2.05 -19.67
C GLU A 120 -20.72 2.34 -21.13
N MET A 121 -21.03 1.31 -21.91
CA MET A 121 -21.33 1.44 -23.33
C MET A 121 -22.39 0.42 -23.76
N GLU A 122 -23.25 0.81 -24.70
CA GLU A 122 -24.17 -0.13 -25.34
C GLU A 122 -23.52 -0.74 -26.59
N HIS A 123 -23.55 -2.06 -26.71
CA HIS A 123 -23.07 -2.78 -27.89
C HIS A 123 -24.02 -3.93 -28.22
N ASN A 124 -24.56 -3.93 -29.44
CA ASN A 124 -25.54 -4.93 -29.91
C ASN A 124 -26.76 -5.09 -28.99
N GLY A 125 -27.27 -4.00 -28.41
CA GLY A 125 -28.40 -4.03 -27.47
C GLY A 125 -28.05 -4.53 -26.06
N HIS A 126 -26.76 -4.73 -25.77
CA HIS A 126 -26.28 -5.10 -24.45
C HIS A 126 -25.52 -3.96 -23.80
N LEU A 127 -25.83 -3.67 -22.55
CA LEU A 127 -25.04 -2.76 -21.74
C LEU A 127 -23.77 -3.48 -21.27
N LEU A 128 -22.62 -3.00 -21.71
CA LEU A 128 -21.31 -3.43 -21.26
C LEU A 128 -20.78 -2.43 -20.24
N ARG A 129 -20.24 -2.96 -19.15
CA ARG A 129 -19.58 -2.18 -18.12
C ARG A 129 -18.27 -2.83 -17.72
N PHE A 130 -17.22 -2.03 -17.65
CA PHE A 130 -15.93 -2.42 -17.08
C PHE A 130 -15.27 -1.23 -16.41
N ASP A 131 -14.33 -1.49 -15.51
CA ASP A 131 -13.65 -0.47 -14.74
C ASP A 131 -12.16 -0.77 -14.60
N GLU A 132 -11.37 0.30 -14.43
CA GLU A 132 -9.92 0.23 -14.40
C GLU A 132 -9.41 -0.58 -13.21
N GLY A 133 -10.02 -0.43 -12.03
CA GLY A 133 -9.61 -1.15 -10.82
C GLY A 133 -9.80 -2.66 -10.95
N THR A 134 -10.95 -3.10 -11.46
CA THR A 134 -11.20 -4.54 -11.74
C THR A 134 -10.23 -5.07 -12.78
N LEU A 135 -10.01 -4.33 -13.87
CA LEU A 135 -9.08 -4.76 -14.93
C LEU A 135 -7.64 -4.86 -14.41
N SER A 136 -7.18 -3.86 -13.64
CA SER A 136 -5.84 -3.83 -13.04
C SER A 136 -5.66 -4.97 -12.04
N PHE A 137 -6.68 -5.24 -11.22
CA PHE A 137 -6.66 -6.36 -10.28
C PHE A 137 -6.59 -7.72 -10.98
N LEU A 138 -7.43 -7.96 -12.00
CA LEU A 138 -7.38 -9.21 -12.78
C LEU A 138 -6.05 -9.39 -13.50
N THR A 139 -5.49 -8.30 -14.03
CA THR A 139 -4.16 -8.30 -14.66
C THR A 139 -3.08 -8.64 -13.63
N ALA A 140 -3.14 -8.05 -12.43
CA ALA A 140 -2.21 -8.35 -11.34
C ALA A 140 -2.30 -9.83 -10.89
N LEU A 141 -3.50 -10.40 -10.81
CA LEU A 141 -3.68 -11.82 -10.51
C LEU A 141 -3.08 -12.72 -11.60
N HIS A 142 -3.29 -12.37 -12.86
CA HIS A 142 -2.69 -13.12 -13.98
C HIS A 142 -1.16 -13.02 -13.96
N LEU A 143 -0.61 -11.82 -13.77
CA LEU A 143 0.82 -11.58 -13.68
C LEU A 143 1.43 -12.32 -12.48
N LYS A 144 0.76 -12.31 -11.32
CA LYS A 144 1.18 -13.08 -10.15
C LYS A 144 1.39 -14.55 -10.50
N ALA A 145 0.41 -15.17 -11.15
CA ALA A 145 0.50 -16.58 -11.54
C ALA A 145 1.67 -16.86 -12.50
N LEU A 146 1.93 -15.94 -13.44
CA LEU A 146 3.08 -16.04 -14.34
C LEU A 146 4.42 -15.91 -13.59
N LEU A 147 4.52 -14.95 -12.67
CA LEU A 147 5.72 -14.74 -11.87
C LEU A 147 6.01 -15.91 -10.94
N GLU A 148 4.98 -16.46 -10.28
CA GLU A 148 5.09 -17.67 -9.45
C GLU A 148 5.50 -18.91 -10.29
N GLY A 149 5.09 -18.97 -11.56
CA GLY A 149 5.51 -20.03 -12.48
C GLY A 149 7.00 -19.98 -12.88
N GLU A 150 7.63 -18.81 -12.78
CA GLU A 150 9.02 -18.56 -13.16
C GLU A 150 10.01 -18.62 -11.97
N GLY A 151 9.50 -18.83 -10.75
CA GLY A 151 10.30 -19.16 -9.56
C GLY A 151 9.95 -18.41 -8.28
#